data_AF-A0AAP2HF87-F1
#
_entry.id   AF-A0AAP2HF87-F1
#
_cell.length_a   1.000
_cell.length_b   1.000
_cell.length_c   1.000
_cell.angle_alpha   90.00
_cell.angle_beta   90.00
_cell.angle_gamma   90.00
#
_symmetry.space_group_name_H-M   'P 1'
#
loop_
_entity.id
_entity.type
_entity.pdbx_description
1 polymer ?
#
loop_
_entity_poly.entity_id
_entity_poly.type
_entity_poly.pdbx_seq_one_letter_code
_entity_poly.pdbx_strand_id
1 'polypeptide(L)'
;MTPLPSVLEWLKFAISAATLVSIVIAFRSYRANVAKQNEDRIRDSDKELLAQAQKSIQWAYDALTDEGKGLPPLPDRLNWLTSARHLIRAQKLAAKIASPTYKTVYEEIEEFWRHRFYVALSHSDLRSWAYFADSAKSNYPERIQPTSAVVIVAFSSWKEGVPDPTDEVDLDTIIKRGALENTSAGRGLESYLQQLEAARNKLQERRKAEMANRPIKGELDTP
;
A
#
# COMPACT_ATOMS: atom_id res chain seq x y z
N MET A 1 15.63 -5.56 -80.15
CA MET A 1 14.50 -6.32 -79.59
C MET A 1 15.07 -7.27 -78.54
N THR A 2 14.87 -6.98 -77.25
CA THR A 2 15.22 -7.91 -76.17
C THR A 2 14.18 -9.03 -76.13
N PRO A 3 14.58 -10.31 -75.98
CA PRO A 3 13.62 -11.42 -75.91
C PRO A 3 12.76 -11.29 -74.65
N LEU A 4 11.46 -11.56 -74.78
CA LEU A 4 10.56 -11.61 -73.64
C LEU A 4 11.00 -12.74 -72.69
N PRO A 5 11.06 -12.48 -71.37
CA PRO A 5 11.48 -13.48 -70.39
C PRO A 5 10.55 -14.71 -70.42
N SER A 6 11.15 -15.88 -70.26
CA SER A 6 10.40 -17.15 -70.26
C SER A 6 9.56 -17.29 -68.99
N VAL A 7 8.47 -18.05 -69.05
CA VAL A 7 7.60 -18.33 -67.89
C VAL A 7 8.40 -18.84 -66.67
N LEU A 8 9.49 -19.57 -66.91
CA LEU A 8 10.37 -20.11 -65.88
C LEU A 8 11.15 -19.02 -65.12
N GLU A 9 11.52 -17.91 -65.77
CA GLU A 9 12.24 -16.81 -65.14
C GLU A 9 11.35 -16.02 -64.19
N TRP A 10 10.09 -15.77 -64.59
CA TRP A 10 9.08 -15.17 -63.72
C TRP A 10 8.77 -16.03 -62.50
N LEU A 11 8.73 -17.35 -62.68
CA LEU A 11 8.53 -18.29 -61.58
C LEU A 11 9.70 -18.25 -60.56
N LYS A 12 10.95 -18.24 -61.05
CA LYS A 12 12.14 -18.11 -60.19
C LYS A 12 12.15 -16.79 -59.43
N PHE A 13 11.78 -15.69 -60.09
CA PHE A 13 11.65 -14.39 -59.45
C PHE A 13 10.58 -14.40 -58.35
N ALA A 14 9.40 -14.95 -58.63
CA ALA A 14 8.31 -15.06 -57.66
C ALA A 14 8.69 -15.89 -56.43
N ILE A 15 9.37 -17.02 -56.62
CA ILE A 15 9.88 -17.85 -55.51
C ILE A 15 10.91 -17.09 -54.69
N SER A 16 11.84 -16.38 -55.34
CA SER A 16 12.89 -15.59 -54.66
C SER A 16 12.30 -14.41 -53.89
N ALA A 17 11.25 -13.78 -54.42
CA ALA A 17 10.50 -12.75 -53.70
C ALA A 17 9.75 -13.34 -52.50
N ALA A 18 9.11 -14.50 -52.65
CA ALA A 18 8.39 -15.19 -51.58
C ALA A 18 9.32 -15.64 -50.43
N THR A 19 10.54 -16.10 -50.74
CA THR A 19 11.53 -16.46 -49.70
C THR A 19 11.98 -15.24 -48.91
N LEU A 20 12.23 -14.10 -49.56
CA LEU A 20 12.56 -12.85 -48.87
C LEU A 20 11.43 -12.39 -47.94
N VAL A 21 10.18 -12.43 -48.40
CA VAL A 21 9.01 -12.11 -47.55
C VAL A 21 8.93 -13.06 -46.35
N SER A 22 9.16 -14.36 -46.57
CA SER A 22 9.16 -15.37 -45.51
C SER A 22 10.25 -15.11 -44.46
N ILE A 23 11.46 -14.71 -44.89
CA ILE A 23 12.55 -14.35 -43.99
C ILE A 23 12.17 -13.13 -43.13
N VAL A 24 11.55 -12.11 -43.71
CA VAL A 24 11.11 -10.92 -42.97
C VAL A 24 10.04 -11.28 -41.94
N ILE A 25 9.05 -12.09 -42.31
CA ILE A 25 8.01 -12.56 -41.39
C ILE A 25 8.65 -13.38 -40.26
N ALA A 26 9.53 -14.33 -40.58
CA ALA A 26 10.22 -15.16 -39.59
C ALA A 26 11.05 -14.30 -38.62
N PHE A 27 11.78 -13.30 -39.12
CA PHE A 27 12.55 -12.38 -38.30
C PHE A 27 11.67 -11.55 -37.37
N ARG A 28 10.54 -11.03 -37.85
CA ARG A 28 9.58 -10.28 -37.02
C ARG A 28 8.95 -11.17 -35.95
N SER A 29 8.53 -12.39 -36.32
CA SER A 29 7.98 -13.37 -35.39
C SER A 29 9.00 -13.77 -34.32
N TYR A 30 10.26 -13.97 -34.70
CA TYR A 30 11.34 -14.25 -33.75
C TYR A 30 11.52 -13.10 -32.74
N ARG A 31 11.60 -11.85 -33.22
CA ARG A 31 11.72 -10.68 -32.34
C ARG A 31 10.52 -10.52 -31.40
N ALA A 32 9.30 -10.71 -31.91
CA ALA A 32 8.09 -10.66 -31.09
C ALA A 32 8.08 -11.76 -30.03
N ASN A 33 8.52 -12.97 -30.39
CA ASN A 33 8.61 -14.09 -29.46
C ASN A 33 9.65 -13.84 -28.36
N VAL A 34 10.83 -13.31 -28.69
CA VAL A 34 11.85 -12.95 -27.70
C VAL A 34 11.35 -11.84 -26.76
N ALA A 35 10.67 -10.82 -27.29
CA ALA A 35 10.09 -9.76 -26.47
C ALA A 35 9.05 -10.32 -25.49
N LYS A 36 8.13 -11.16 -25.98
CA LYS A 36 7.12 -11.82 -25.18
C LYS A 36 7.74 -12.73 -24.10
N GLN A 37 8.73 -13.54 -24.45
CA GLN A 37 9.43 -14.40 -23.48
C GLN A 37 10.10 -13.59 -22.36
N ASN A 38 10.66 -12.42 -22.67
CA ASN A 38 11.23 -11.57 -21.65
C ASN A 38 10.15 -10.93 -20.75
N GLU A 39 9.03 -10.50 -21.32
CA GLU A 39 7.88 -9.99 -20.55
C GLU A 39 7.30 -11.07 -19.63
N ASP A 40 7.07 -12.28 -20.15
CA ASP A 40 6.60 -13.43 -19.38
C ASP A 40 7.57 -13.75 -18.23
N ARG A 41 8.89 -13.75 -18.49
CA ARG A 41 9.91 -13.96 -17.46
C ARG A 41 9.90 -12.89 -16.37
N ILE A 42 9.74 -11.62 -16.74
CA ILE A 42 9.63 -10.52 -15.76
C ILE A 42 8.38 -10.73 -14.91
N ARG A 43 7.24 -11.02 -15.54
CA ARG A 43 5.97 -11.25 -14.85
C ARG A 43 6.04 -12.42 -13.88
N ASP A 44 6.65 -13.52 -14.29
CA ASP A 44 6.82 -14.70 -13.44
C ASP A 44 7.74 -14.39 -12.25
N SER A 45 8.87 -13.70 -12.50
CA SER A 45 9.76 -13.24 -11.43
C SER A 45 9.06 -12.28 -10.46
N ASP A 46 8.26 -11.33 -10.97
CA ASP A 46 7.51 -10.38 -10.14
C ASP A 46 6.46 -11.07 -9.28
N LYS A 47 5.81 -12.11 -9.81
CA LYS A 47 4.86 -12.94 -9.08
C LYS A 47 5.52 -13.68 -7.92
N GLU A 48 6.72 -14.25 -8.14
CA GLU A 48 7.49 -14.92 -7.08
C GLU A 48 7.96 -13.93 -6.01
N LEU A 49 8.47 -12.77 -6.43
CA LEU A 49 8.88 -11.69 -5.53
C LEU A 49 7.72 -11.20 -4.66
N LEU A 50 6.56 -10.95 -5.27
CA LEU A 50 5.34 -10.54 -4.57
C LEU A 50 4.93 -11.59 -3.52
N ALA A 51 4.84 -12.87 -3.91
CA ALA A 51 4.46 -13.95 -3.02
C ALA A 51 5.41 -14.07 -1.82
N GLN A 52 6.72 -13.96 -2.06
CA GLN A 52 7.71 -14.02 -1.00
C GLN A 52 7.71 -12.76 -0.11
N ALA A 53 7.41 -11.58 -0.67
CA ALA A 53 7.26 -10.35 0.08
C ALA A 53 6.05 -10.41 1.02
N GLN A 54 4.89 -10.83 0.51
CA GLN A 54 3.68 -11.07 1.30
C GLN A 54 3.95 -12.05 2.45
N LYS A 55 4.56 -13.20 2.13
CA LYS A 55 4.89 -14.22 3.13
C LYS A 55 5.84 -13.70 4.19
N SER A 56 6.77 -12.84 3.82
CA SER A 56 7.69 -12.19 4.76
C SER A 56 6.94 -11.26 5.71
N ILE A 57 5.97 -10.48 5.25
CA ILE A 57 5.14 -9.64 6.14
C ILE A 57 4.30 -10.51 7.09
N GLN A 58 3.71 -11.59 6.58
CA GLN A 58 2.96 -12.54 7.40
C GLN A 58 3.84 -13.13 8.51
N TRP A 59 5.02 -13.67 8.17
CA TRP A 59 5.96 -14.18 9.17
C TRP A 59 6.40 -13.12 10.17
N ALA A 60 6.51 -11.86 9.74
CA ALA A 60 6.80 -10.76 10.66
C ALA A 60 5.68 -10.58 11.68
N TYR A 61 4.42 -10.63 11.23
CA TYR A 61 3.26 -10.49 12.09
C TYR A 61 3.13 -11.68 13.04
N ASP A 62 3.26 -12.89 12.53
CA ASP A 62 3.13 -14.14 13.30
C ASP A 62 4.22 -14.22 14.37
N ALA A 63 5.47 -13.87 14.04
CA ALA A 63 6.56 -13.83 15.01
C ALA A 63 6.33 -12.81 16.12
N LEU A 64 5.69 -11.67 15.82
CA LEU A 64 5.42 -10.64 16.83
C LEU A 64 4.24 -11.02 17.74
N THR A 65 3.19 -11.60 17.16
CA THR A 65 1.87 -11.73 17.79
C THR A 65 1.49 -13.16 18.15
N ASP A 66 2.38 -14.14 17.97
CA ASP A 66 2.05 -15.56 18.11
C ASP A 66 0.82 -15.93 17.24
N GLU A 67 0.93 -15.68 15.93
CA GLU A 67 -0.14 -15.89 14.95
C GLU A 67 -1.43 -15.11 15.26
N GLY A 68 -1.30 -13.94 15.90
CA GLY A 68 -2.41 -13.07 16.29
C GLY A 68 -3.05 -13.41 17.64
N LYS A 69 -2.51 -14.36 18.42
CA LYS A 69 -3.05 -14.76 19.74
C LYS A 69 -2.52 -13.90 20.89
N GLY A 70 -1.29 -13.40 20.77
CA GLY A 70 -0.63 -12.53 21.74
C GLY A 70 -0.87 -11.06 21.44
N LEU A 71 -2.01 -10.53 21.90
CA LEU A 71 -2.35 -9.10 21.83
C LEU A 71 -2.51 -8.54 23.26
N PRO A 72 -1.65 -7.62 23.73
CA PRO A 72 -0.48 -7.07 23.04
C PRO A 72 0.61 -8.14 22.76
N PRO A 73 1.53 -7.89 21.80
CA PRO A 73 2.72 -8.69 21.63
C PRO A 73 3.44 -8.91 22.96
N LEU A 74 4.08 -10.07 23.13
CA LEU A 74 4.95 -10.25 24.29
C LEU A 74 6.19 -9.35 24.14
N PRO A 75 6.68 -8.75 25.24
CA PRO A 75 7.94 -8.01 25.24
C PRO A 75 9.13 -8.96 25.22
N ASP A 76 9.25 -9.69 24.11
CA ASP A 76 10.29 -10.67 23.81
C ASP A 76 11.25 -10.12 22.75
N ARG A 77 12.53 -9.99 23.10
CA ARG A 77 13.54 -9.40 22.23
C ARG A 77 13.66 -10.10 20.88
N LEU A 78 13.56 -11.43 20.86
CA LEU A 78 13.79 -12.24 19.67
C LEU A 78 12.62 -12.13 18.70
N ASN A 79 11.39 -12.10 19.21
CA ASN A 79 10.17 -11.91 18.43
C ASN A 79 10.18 -10.56 17.72
N TRP A 80 10.46 -9.48 18.45
CA TRP A 80 10.57 -8.13 17.89
C TRP A 80 11.68 -8.04 16.83
N LEU A 81 12.87 -8.58 17.10
CA LEU A 81 13.96 -8.63 16.12
C LEU A 81 13.61 -9.41 14.85
N THR A 82 12.98 -10.57 15.03
CA THR A 82 12.60 -11.46 13.93
C THR A 82 11.56 -10.79 13.05
N SER A 83 10.54 -10.18 13.67
CA SER A 83 9.52 -9.41 13.00
C SER A 83 10.11 -8.27 12.16
N ALA A 84 10.93 -7.40 12.77
CA ALA A 84 11.57 -6.29 12.07
C ALA A 84 12.43 -6.74 10.88
N ARG A 85 13.19 -7.83 11.03
CA ARG A 85 14.01 -8.38 9.93
C ARG A 85 13.15 -8.86 8.76
N HIS A 86 12.01 -9.47 9.04
CA HIS A 86 11.10 -9.93 8.00
C HIS A 86 10.42 -8.75 7.27
N LEU A 87 10.04 -7.68 7.98
CA LEU A 87 9.53 -6.45 7.35
C LEU A 87 10.57 -5.81 6.42
N ILE A 88 11.82 -5.69 6.88
CA ILE A 88 12.92 -5.14 6.06
C ILE A 88 13.16 -6.02 4.81
N ARG A 89 13.08 -7.34 4.94
CA ARG A 89 13.20 -8.26 3.79
C ARG A 89 12.05 -8.10 2.81
N ALA A 90 10.82 -7.95 3.30
CA ALA A 90 9.65 -7.72 2.46
C ALA A 90 9.81 -6.46 1.62
N GLN A 91 10.23 -5.35 2.22
CA GLN A 91 10.51 -4.10 1.51
C GLN A 91 11.60 -4.26 0.44
N LYS A 92 12.68 -4.98 0.76
CA LYS A 92 13.76 -5.28 -0.20
C LYS A 92 13.30 -6.15 -1.37
N LEU A 93 12.33 -7.04 -1.17
CA LEU A 93 11.75 -7.87 -2.22
C LEU A 93 10.81 -7.04 -3.10
N ALA A 94 9.94 -6.24 -2.48
CA ALA A 94 9.03 -5.34 -3.18
C ALA A 94 9.76 -4.34 -4.08
N ALA A 95 10.90 -3.80 -3.62
CA ALA A 95 11.74 -2.90 -4.40
C ALA A 95 12.31 -3.53 -5.70
N LYS A 96 12.31 -4.86 -5.82
CA LYS A 96 12.78 -5.58 -7.02
C LYS A 96 11.68 -5.86 -8.03
N ILE A 97 10.41 -5.69 -7.65
CA ILE A 97 9.27 -5.90 -8.56
C ILE A 97 9.35 -4.84 -9.67
N ALA A 98 9.31 -5.26 -10.93
CA ALA A 98 9.42 -4.36 -12.07
C ALA A 98 8.04 -3.84 -12.49
N SER A 99 7.05 -4.73 -12.60
CA SER A 99 5.72 -4.47 -13.12
C SER A 99 4.91 -3.54 -12.20
N PRO A 100 4.33 -2.44 -12.74
CA PRO A 100 3.47 -1.55 -11.98
C PRO A 100 2.29 -2.27 -11.33
N THR A 101 1.66 -3.22 -12.03
CA THR A 101 0.52 -3.99 -11.51
C THR A 101 0.91 -4.74 -10.23
N TYR A 102 2.06 -5.41 -10.21
CA TYR A 102 2.50 -6.16 -9.04
C TYR A 102 2.94 -5.24 -7.89
N LYS A 103 3.42 -4.02 -8.18
CA LYS A 103 3.68 -3.01 -7.15
C LYS A 103 2.39 -2.55 -6.47
N THR A 104 1.36 -2.23 -7.25
CA THR A 104 0.04 -1.88 -6.70
C THR A 104 -0.52 -3.02 -5.85
N VAL A 105 -0.44 -4.27 -6.33
CA VAL A 105 -0.88 -5.43 -5.53
C VAL A 105 -0.08 -5.56 -4.23
N TYR A 106 1.23 -5.30 -4.25
CA TYR A 106 2.04 -5.27 -3.04
C TYR A 106 1.59 -4.17 -2.07
N GLU A 107 1.30 -2.96 -2.57
CA GLU A 107 0.84 -1.83 -1.75
C GLU A 107 -0.47 -2.15 -1.01
N GLU A 108 -1.43 -2.80 -1.68
CA GLU A 108 -2.68 -3.27 -1.07
C GLU A 108 -2.45 -4.31 0.03
N ILE A 109 -1.59 -5.31 -0.26
CA ILE A 109 -1.22 -6.33 0.72
C ILE A 109 -0.51 -5.68 1.91
N GLU A 110 0.40 -4.76 1.64
CA GLU A 110 1.15 -4.05 2.66
C GLU A 110 0.19 -3.28 3.58
N GLU A 111 -0.75 -2.51 3.03
CA GLU A 111 -1.72 -1.73 3.79
C GLU A 111 -2.60 -2.60 4.70
N PHE A 112 -3.10 -3.72 4.16
CA PHE A 112 -3.83 -4.71 4.97
C PHE A 112 -3.03 -5.14 6.21
N TRP A 113 -1.73 -5.46 6.01
CA TRP A 113 -0.88 -5.86 7.13
C TRP A 113 -0.51 -4.69 8.04
N ARG A 114 -0.30 -3.48 7.52
CA ARG A 114 -0.05 -2.28 8.35
C ARG A 114 -1.18 -2.09 9.35
N HIS A 115 -2.43 -2.18 8.91
CA HIS A 115 -3.58 -2.13 9.80
C HIS A 115 -3.55 -3.24 10.86
N ARG A 116 -3.22 -4.47 10.49
CA ARG A 116 -3.09 -5.57 11.45
C ARG A 116 -2.02 -5.31 12.51
N PHE A 117 -0.86 -4.79 12.12
CA PHE A 117 0.18 -4.37 13.06
C PHE A 117 -0.30 -3.21 13.93
N TYR A 118 -0.99 -2.22 13.37
CA TYR A 118 -1.57 -1.11 14.11
C TYR A 118 -2.50 -1.62 15.23
N VAL A 119 -3.43 -2.51 14.91
CA VAL A 119 -4.33 -3.11 15.91
C VAL A 119 -3.52 -3.81 17.00
N ALA A 120 -2.51 -4.60 16.64
CA ALA A 120 -1.69 -5.30 17.63
C ALA A 120 -0.88 -4.38 18.54
N LEU A 121 -0.47 -3.23 18.03
CA LEU A 121 0.31 -2.24 18.77
C LEU A 121 -0.54 -1.17 19.48
N SER A 122 -1.86 -1.16 19.26
CA SER A 122 -2.77 -0.16 19.83
C SER A 122 -3.08 -0.35 21.33
N HIS A 123 -2.63 -1.46 21.91
CA HIS A 123 -2.88 -1.79 23.31
C HIS A 123 -2.22 -0.80 24.27
N SER A 124 -2.90 -0.49 25.37
CA SER A 124 -2.46 0.55 26.32
C SER A 124 -1.11 0.27 26.99
N ASP A 125 -0.76 -1.00 27.21
CA ASP A 125 0.52 -1.39 27.80
C ASP A 125 1.74 -0.92 27.00
N LEU A 126 1.65 -0.86 25.66
CA LEU A 126 2.72 -0.37 24.80
C LEU A 126 2.95 1.15 24.91
N ARG A 127 2.11 1.88 25.66
CA ARG A 127 2.35 3.29 25.99
C ARG A 127 3.35 3.45 27.14
N SER A 128 3.58 2.38 27.91
CA SER A 128 4.48 2.41 29.05
C SER A 128 5.92 2.10 28.63
N TRP A 129 6.86 2.93 29.09
CA TRP A 129 8.29 2.65 28.99
C TRP A 129 8.65 1.27 29.56
N ALA A 130 7.98 0.85 30.64
CA ALA A 130 8.24 -0.42 31.32
C ALA A 130 7.93 -1.66 30.47
N TYR A 131 7.19 -1.50 29.36
CA TYR A 131 6.99 -2.57 28.40
C TYR A 131 8.28 -2.86 27.60
N PHE A 132 8.99 -1.80 27.19
CA PHE A 132 10.21 -1.89 26.37
C PHE A 132 11.48 -2.11 27.19
N ALA A 133 11.40 -1.86 28.49
CA ALA A 133 12.53 -1.87 29.40
C ALA A 133 12.38 -2.83 30.57
N ASP A 134 13.50 -3.41 30.99
CA ASP A 134 13.63 -4.23 32.19
C ASP A 134 14.19 -3.35 33.32
N SER A 135 13.31 -2.88 34.19
CA SER A 135 13.68 -2.00 35.31
C SER A 135 14.62 -2.67 36.33
N ALA A 136 14.76 -3.99 36.31
CA ALA A 136 15.70 -4.71 37.17
C ALA A 136 17.16 -4.59 36.67
N LYS A 137 17.38 -4.17 35.43
CA LYS A 137 18.72 -4.04 34.82
C LYS A 137 19.16 -2.58 34.78
N SER A 138 20.05 -2.19 35.71
CA SER A 138 20.53 -0.81 35.84
C SER A 138 21.37 -0.33 34.64
N ASN A 139 22.25 -1.17 34.10
CA ASN A 139 23.22 -0.75 33.07
C ASN A 139 22.70 -0.89 31.62
N TYR A 140 21.83 -1.88 31.37
CA TYR A 140 21.26 -2.16 30.05
C TYR A 140 19.81 -2.61 30.22
N PRO A 141 18.88 -1.66 30.38
CA PRO A 141 17.47 -1.97 30.62
C PRO A 141 16.76 -2.46 29.35
N GLU A 142 17.45 -2.71 28.23
CA GLU A 142 16.80 -3.12 26.99
C GLU A 142 16.16 -4.51 27.11
N ARG A 143 14.82 -4.53 27.16
CA ARG A 143 14.03 -5.77 27.03
C ARG A 143 13.71 -6.05 25.56
N ILE A 144 13.43 -5.01 24.79
CA ILE A 144 13.22 -5.06 23.34
C ILE A 144 14.37 -4.29 22.66
N GLN A 145 14.82 -4.78 21.49
CA GLN A 145 15.86 -4.08 20.74
C GLN A 145 15.27 -2.79 20.11
N PRO A 146 15.83 -1.60 20.38
CA PRO A 146 15.19 -0.33 20.00
C PRO A 146 14.92 -0.18 18.49
N THR A 147 15.88 -0.57 17.64
CA THR A 147 15.70 -0.48 16.18
C THR A 147 14.51 -1.32 15.70
N SER A 148 14.32 -2.52 16.25
CA SER A 148 13.20 -3.38 15.88
C SER A 148 11.87 -2.76 16.27
N ALA A 149 11.78 -2.14 17.45
CA ALA A 149 10.58 -1.43 17.88
C ALA A 149 10.24 -0.27 16.94
N VAL A 150 11.22 0.57 16.61
CA VAL A 150 11.04 1.69 15.69
C VAL A 150 10.59 1.22 14.31
N VAL A 151 11.21 0.17 13.75
CA VAL A 151 10.85 -0.36 12.43
C VAL A 151 9.40 -0.85 12.40
N ILE A 152 8.97 -1.59 13.42
CA ILE A 152 7.62 -2.16 13.46
C ILE A 152 6.57 -1.07 13.69
N VAL A 153 6.82 -0.12 14.59
CA VAL A 153 5.90 1.01 14.85
C VAL A 153 5.79 1.93 13.63
N ALA A 154 6.91 2.22 12.96
CA ALA A 154 6.91 2.99 11.72
C ALA A 154 6.16 2.25 10.60
N PHE A 155 6.29 0.93 10.52
CA PHE A 155 5.51 0.12 9.59
C PHE A 155 4.01 0.17 9.88
N SER A 156 3.58 0.10 11.14
CA SER A 156 2.15 0.14 11.48
C SER A 156 1.48 1.49 11.24
N SER A 157 2.26 2.55 11.05
CA SER A 157 1.73 3.89 10.85
C SER A 157 1.30 4.08 9.39
N TRP A 158 0.30 4.95 9.19
CA TRP A 158 -0.08 5.41 7.85
C TRP A 158 1.13 6.04 7.16
N LYS A 159 1.30 5.76 5.85
CA LYS A 159 2.44 6.27 5.10
C LYS A 159 2.36 7.78 4.97
N GLU A 160 3.44 8.47 5.30
CA GLU A 160 3.52 9.92 5.14
C GLU A 160 3.39 10.30 3.66
N GLY A 161 2.54 11.28 3.36
CA GLY A 161 2.31 11.79 2.00
C GLY A 161 1.44 10.91 1.11
N VAL A 162 0.90 9.79 1.62
CA VAL A 162 -0.10 8.99 0.89
C VAL A 162 -1.49 9.47 1.28
N PRO A 163 -2.33 9.95 0.34
CA PRO A 163 -3.70 10.34 0.65
C PRO A 163 -4.52 9.11 1.05
N ASP A 164 -5.47 9.28 1.97
CA ASP A 164 -6.41 8.21 2.29
C ASP A 164 -7.34 8.00 1.08
N PRO A 165 -7.46 6.78 0.52
CA PRO A 165 -8.38 6.53 -0.59
C PRO A 165 -9.84 6.89 -0.28
N THR A 166 -10.20 6.96 1.00
CA THR A 166 -11.54 7.38 1.44
C THR A 166 -11.75 8.89 1.41
N ASP A 167 -10.68 9.71 1.31
CA ASP A 167 -10.79 11.17 1.21
C ASP A 167 -11.42 11.63 -0.11
N GLU A 168 -11.30 10.83 -1.18
CA GLU A 168 -11.84 11.13 -2.51
C GLU A 168 -13.30 10.66 -2.68
N VAL A 169 -13.87 10.00 -1.68
CA VAL A 169 -15.20 9.40 -1.77
C VAL A 169 -16.30 10.46 -1.66
N ASP A 170 -17.12 10.56 -2.72
CA ASP A 170 -18.36 11.34 -2.71
C ASP A 170 -19.45 10.64 -1.88
N LEU A 171 -19.43 10.93 -0.58
CA LEU A 171 -20.39 10.39 0.40
C LEU A 171 -21.84 10.70 0.03
N ASP A 172 -22.13 11.91 -0.45
CA ASP A 172 -23.50 12.33 -0.77
C ASP A 172 -24.06 11.50 -1.93
N THR A 173 -23.25 11.25 -2.95
CA THR A 173 -23.64 10.40 -4.07
C THR A 173 -23.88 8.96 -3.64
N ILE A 174 -23.06 8.42 -2.74
CA ILE A 174 -23.23 7.05 -2.21
C ILE A 174 -24.53 6.94 -1.40
N ILE A 175 -24.79 7.89 -0.51
CA ILE A 175 -26.00 7.92 0.31
C ILE A 175 -27.25 8.06 -0.56
N LYS A 176 -27.25 8.98 -1.54
CA LYS A 176 -28.37 9.18 -2.49
C LYS A 176 -28.70 7.96 -3.32
N ARG A 177 -27.74 7.05 -3.54
CA ARG A 177 -27.95 5.78 -4.25
C ARG A 177 -28.55 4.68 -3.35
N GLY A 178 -28.89 4.99 -2.11
CA GLY A 178 -29.52 4.06 -1.17
C GLY A 178 -28.54 3.13 -0.47
N ALA A 179 -27.24 3.45 -0.41
CA ALA A 179 -26.23 2.58 0.21
C ALA A 179 -26.46 2.30 1.70
N LEU A 180 -27.22 3.15 2.38
CA LEU A 180 -27.59 3.01 3.79
C LEU A 180 -28.94 2.31 3.99
N GLU A 181 -29.70 2.09 2.92
CA GLU A 181 -31.02 1.52 3.01
C GLU A 181 -30.97 0.02 3.35
N ASN A 182 -31.95 -0.47 4.09
CA ASN A 182 -32.18 -1.89 4.36
C ASN A 182 -31.03 -2.66 5.06
N THR A 183 -30.08 -1.96 5.67
CA THR A 183 -29.03 -2.58 6.50
C THR A 183 -29.14 -2.12 7.95
N SER A 184 -28.82 -3.02 8.90
CA SER A 184 -28.77 -2.69 10.32
C SER A 184 -27.69 -1.62 10.61
N ALA A 185 -26.56 -1.71 9.92
CA ALA A 185 -25.48 -0.72 10.00
C ALA A 185 -25.90 0.64 9.40
N GLY A 186 -26.65 0.65 8.29
CA GLY A 186 -27.05 1.87 7.60
C GLY A 186 -27.91 2.81 8.44
N ARG A 187 -28.90 2.30 9.19
CA ARG A 187 -29.70 3.10 10.13
C ARG A 187 -28.85 3.73 11.24
N GLY A 188 -27.90 2.97 11.77
CA GLY A 188 -26.95 3.46 12.77
C GLY A 188 -26.05 4.55 12.20
N LEU A 189 -25.55 4.35 10.98
CA LEU A 189 -24.68 5.30 10.30
C LEU A 189 -25.41 6.60 9.94
N GLU A 190 -26.66 6.52 9.48
CA GLU A 190 -27.51 7.69 9.23
C GLU A 190 -27.71 8.51 10.51
N SER A 191 -28.04 7.84 11.61
CA SER A 191 -28.18 8.48 12.93
C SER A 191 -26.88 9.14 13.39
N TYR A 192 -25.73 8.54 13.10
CA TYR A 192 -24.41 9.11 13.38
C TYR A 192 -24.14 10.35 12.52
N LEU A 193 -24.39 10.28 11.21
CA LEU A 193 -24.15 11.41 10.29
C LEU A 193 -25.00 12.63 10.65
N GLN A 194 -26.27 12.43 11.01
CA GLN A 194 -27.15 13.50 11.48
C GLN A 194 -26.61 14.16 12.76
N GLN A 195 -26.17 13.36 13.74
CA GLN A 195 -25.58 13.88 14.98
C GLN A 195 -24.26 14.61 14.73
N LEU A 196 -23.43 14.11 13.82
CA LEU A 196 -22.16 14.72 13.46
C LEU A 196 -22.37 16.09 12.79
N GLU A 197 -23.34 16.20 11.90
CA GLU A 197 -23.72 17.47 11.25
C GLU A 197 -24.24 18.48 12.28
N ALA A 198 -25.15 18.07 13.16
CA ALA A 198 -25.66 18.92 14.23
C ALA A 198 -24.53 19.43 15.15
N ALA A 199 -23.57 18.57 15.49
CA ALA A 199 -22.39 18.95 16.27
C ALA A 199 -21.49 19.96 15.55
N ARG A 200 -21.26 19.78 14.25
CA ARG A 200 -20.47 20.70 13.40
C ARG A 200 -21.13 22.08 13.32
N ASN A 201 -22.44 22.13 13.10
CA ASN A 201 -23.19 23.39 13.02
C ASN A 201 -23.12 24.15 14.36
N LYS A 202 -23.29 23.46 15.49
CA LYS A 202 -23.16 24.05 16.82
C LYS A 202 -21.76 24.63 17.08
N LEU A 203 -20.70 23.97 16.61
CA LEU A 203 -19.33 24.47 16.73
C LEU A 203 -19.10 25.73 15.88
N GLN A 204 -19.63 25.76 14.65
CA GLN A 204 -19.52 26.92 13.77
C GLN A 204 -20.25 28.14 14.35
N GLU A 205 -21.45 27.97 14.88
CA GLU A 205 -22.21 29.06 15.51
C GLU A 205 -21.49 29.62 16.74
N ARG A 206 -20.87 28.75 17.57
CA ARG A 206 -20.01 29.20 18.68
C ARG A 206 -18.84 30.03 18.19
N ARG A 207 -18.12 29.58 17.16
CA ARG A 207 -16.99 30.33 16.58
C ARG A 207 -17.42 31.69 16.02
N LYS A 208 -18.56 31.76 15.34
CA LYS A 208 -19.10 33.03 14.83
C LYS A 208 -19.47 33.99 15.98
N ALA A 209 -20.13 33.49 17.02
CA ALA A 209 -20.47 34.28 18.20
C ALA A 209 -19.22 34.80 18.93
N GLU A 210 -18.18 33.97 19.06
CA GLU A 210 -16.89 34.37 19.64
C GLU A 210 -16.16 35.42 18.80
N MET A 211 -16.20 35.31 17.46
CA MET A 211 -15.62 36.33 16.56
C MET A 211 -16.41 37.64 16.57
N ALA A 212 -17.75 37.58 16.64
CA ALA A 212 -18.60 38.77 16.72
C ALA A 212 -18.43 39.53 18.05
N ASN A 213 -18.02 38.82 19.11
CA ASN A 213 -17.81 39.39 20.44
C ASN A 213 -16.33 39.70 20.73
N ARG A 214 -15.43 39.60 19.74
CA ARG A 214 -14.04 40.06 19.87
C ARG A 214 -14.01 41.60 19.78
N PRO A 215 -13.53 42.31 20.81
CA PRO A 215 -13.42 43.77 20.74
C PRO A 215 -12.45 44.17 19.62
N ILE A 216 -12.87 45.11 18.78
CA ILE A 216 -12.04 45.70 17.73
C ILE A 216 -10.90 46.43 18.44
N LYS A 217 -9.70 45.84 18.43
CA LYS A 217 -8.50 46.49 18.98
C LYS A 217 -8.03 47.52 17.96
N GLY A 218 -8.58 48.73 18.06
CA GLY A 218 -8.31 49.80 17.11
C GLY A 218 -8.96 51.14 17.48
N GLU A 219 -8.88 51.55 18.74
CA GLU A 219 -9.03 52.97 19.10
C GLU A 219 -8.43 53.21 20.49
N LEU A 220 -7.12 53.47 20.53
CA LEU A 220 -6.41 54.16 21.61
C LEU A 220 -5.01 54.45 21.05
N ASP A 221 -4.98 55.36 20.08
CA ASP A 221 -3.81 56.19 19.80
C ASP A 221 -4.35 57.50 19.23
N THR A 222 -4.57 58.46 20.11
CA THR A 222 -4.47 59.89 19.78
C THR A 222 -3.86 60.60 21.00
N PRO A 223 -3.03 61.62 20.73
CA PRO A 223 -1.80 61.94 21.46
C PRO A 223 -1.97 62.50 22.87
#